data_AF-W7C618-F1
#
_entry.id   AF-W7C618-F1
#
_cell.length_a   1.000
_cell.length_b   1.000
_cell.length_c   1.000
_cell.angle_alpha   90.00
_cell.angle_beta   90.00
_cell.angle_gamma   90.00
#
_symmetry.space_group_name_H-M   'P 1'
#
loop_
_entity.id
_entity.type
_entity.pdbx_description
1 polymer ?
#
loop_
_entity_poly.entity_id
_entity_poly.type
_entity_poly.pdbx_seq_one_letter_code
_entity_poly.pdbx_strand_id
1 'polypeptide(L)'
;MVTQYLSEVEDIINTFGGQSALTYQSHADIQNDSSIQFLDCPTKHLGTELSKEVYNNIFSHLSTKIEFLFNNAVTNMEKTDDTFRVTTSENHIFHAKKVIVATGSKKNPLLNNSFAKLGLTYQKKRVDIGFRIEMLSETFDAILQNNLEVKMRSGNLYSYCMNKFGRVIKRNLHGRVTPEGQNAREDKPSKNLNFTLFRPYYFDNEIEMNAFLDSLFSKINQNQDRIIGYPLSSLSREFEPDKEIQGTVTYESDFSADIILEDLLKETIAFFHHLERSMQSKIDGNTLLYCYDTKDFGPEIHTNIDFESDIPNLYFIGDCSGATHSLSHAACSGLYLGEILR
;
A
#
# COMPACT_ATOMS: atom_id res chain seq x y z
N MET A 1 -5.70 15.14 14.91
CA MET A 1 -6.72 15.27 13.84
C MET A 1 -7.00 13.91 13.19
N VAL A 2 -6.06 13.27 12.50
CA VAL A 2 -6.29 11.96 11.85
C VAL A 2 -6.72 10.85 12.82
N THR A 3 -6.12 10.77 14.01
CA THR A 3 -6.50 9.79 15.04
C THR A 3 -7.94 9.91 15.52
N GLN A 4 -8.51 11.13 15.50
CA GLN A 4 -9.91 11.34 15.84
C GLN A 4 -10.83 10.75 14.76
N TYR A 5 -10.57 11.04 13.49
CA TYR A 5 -11.34 10.46 12.39
C TYR A 5 -11.18 8.94 12.30
N LEU A 6 -10.02 8.38 12.63
CA LEU A 6 -9.84 6.93 12.70
C LEU A 6 -10.74 6.30 13.76
N SER A 7 -10.87 6.92 14.94
CA SER A 7 -11.81 6.48 15.98
C SER A 7 -13.25 6.58 15.49
N GLU A 8 -13.61 7.68 14.84
CA GLU A 8 -14.97 7.89 14.32
C GLU A 8 -15.34 6.89 13.22
N VAL A 9 -14.41 6.59 12.30
CA VAL A 9 -14.57 5.53 11.30
C VAL A 9 -14.81 4.19 11.98
N GLU A 10 -14.07 3.88 13.04
CA GLU A 10 -14.27 2.66 13.81
C GLU A 10 -15.64 2.59 14.48
N ASP A 11 -16.10 3.68 15.08
CA ASP A 11 -17.41 3.78 15.72
C ASP A 11 -18.57 3.62 14.72
N ILE A 12 -18.43 4.19 13.53
CA ILE A 12 -19.37 4.00 12.42
C ILE A 12 -19.38 2.54 12.00
N ILE A 13 -18.21 1.92 11.78
CA ILE A 13 -18.11 0.50 11.42
C ILE A 13 -18.79 -0.39 12.48
N ASN A 14 -18.59 -0.09 13.78
CA ASN A 14 -19.25 -0.79 14.88
C ASN A 14 -20.77 -0.62 14.85
N THR A 15 -21.26 0.59 14.59
CA THR A 15 -22.70 0.87 14.49
C THR A 15 -23.38 0.01 13.41
N PHE A 16 -22.63 -0.36 12.36
CA PHE A 16 -23.12 -1.16 11.24
C PHE A 16 -22.71 -2.63 11.27
N GLY A 17 -22.30 -3.18 12.42
CA GLY A 17 -22.07 -4.63 12.60
C GLY A 17 -20.61 -5.06 12.74
N GLY A 18 -19.66 -4.13 12.71
CA GLY A 18 -18.23 -4.45 12.75
C GLY A 18 -17.66 -4.78 14.14
N GLN A 19 -18.49 -4.85 15.19
CA GLN A 19 -18.04 -5.08 16.58
C GLN A 19 -17.35 -6.43 16.82
N SER A 20 -17.64 -7.44 16.01
CA SER A 20 -17.05 -8.79 16.14
C SER A 20 -15.69 -8.92 15.45
N ALA A 21 -15.20 -7.86 14.81
CA ALA A 21 -13.93 -7.87 14.11
C ALA A 21 -12.75 -8.14 15.05
N LEU A 22 -11.72 -8.82 14.53
CA LEU A 22 -10.48 -9.01 15.27
C LEU A 22 -9.77 -7.66 15.45
N THR A 23 -9.56 -7.26 16.69
CA THR A 23 -8.75 -6.08 17.03
C THR A 23 -7.41 -6.50 17.62
N TYR A 24 -6.36 -5.82 17.20
CA TYR A 24 -5.02 -5.98 17.77
C TYR A 24 -4.26 -4.67 17.64
N GLN A 25 -3.25 -4.47 18.48
CA GLN A 25 -2.37 -3.31 18.43
C GLN A 25 -0.97 -3.79 18.07
N SER A 26 -0.46 -3.33 16.94
CA SER A 26 0.97 -3.51 16.65
C SER A 26 1.73 -2.59 17.59
N HIS A 27 2.57 -3.15 18.46
CA HIS A 27 3.43 -2.40 19.38
C HIS A 27 4.78 -3.13 19.48
N ALA A 28 5.88 -2.40 19.59
CA ALA A 28 7.17 -2.99 19.90
C ALA A 28 7.66 -2.42 21.23
N ASP A 29 7.69 -3.25 22.26
CA ASP A 29 8.17 -2.87 23.58
C ASP A 29 9.70 -3.07 23.64
N ILE A 30 10.42 -2.17 22.97
CA ILE A 30 11.89 -2.21 22.85
C ILE A 30 12.44 -0.82 23.19
N GLN A 31 13.57 -0.77 23.90
CA GLN A 31 14.31 0.48 24.11
C GLN A 31 14.67 1.12 22.75
N ASN A 32 14.14 2.32 22.52
CA ASN A 32 14.35 3.07 21.29
C ASN A 32 15.84 3.34 21.04
N ASP A 33 16.44 2.61 20.09
CA ASP A 33 17.48 3.21 19.25
C ASP A 33 16.76 4.20 18.33
N SER A 34 17.16 5.47 18.37
CA SER A 34 16.55 6.58 17.62
C SER A 34 16.47 6.36 16.10
N SER A 35 17.10 5.31 15.57
CA SER A 35 17.28 5.06 14.15
C SER A 35 16.13 4.25 13.51
N ILE A 36 15.42 3.40 14.26
CA ILE A 36 14.19 2.73 13.81
C ILE A 36 13.00 3.19 14.64
N GLN A 37 11.96 3.61 13.95
CA GLN A 37 10.68 3.94 14.54
C GLN A 37 9.75 2.73 14.41
N PHE A 38 9.31 2.20 15.55
CA PHE A 38 8.21 1.27 15.61
C PHE A 38 6.91 2.06 15.72
N LEU A 39 5.98 1.82 14.80
CA LEU A 39 4.75 2.57 14.70
C LEU A 39 3.62 1.81 15.39
N ASP A 40 3.09 2.41 16.45
CA ASP A 40 1.89 1.90 17.10
C ASP A 40 0.69 2.02 16.16
N CYS A 41 0.11 0.87 15.82
CA CYS A 41 -0.99 0.81 14.87
C CYS A 41 -2.12 -0.06 15.45
N PRO A 42 -3.12 0.56 16.09
CA PRO A 42 -4.36 -0.14 16.41
C PRO A 42 -5.01 -0.56 15.10
N THR A 43 -5.31 -1.85 14.99
CA THR A 43 -5.79 -2.47 13.76
C THR A 43 -7.07 -3.23 14.03
N LYS A 44 -8.08 -2.96 13.21
CA LYS A 44 -9.33 -3.70 13.15
C LYS A 44 -9.39 -4.49 11.85
N HIS A 45 -9.33 -5.80 11.96
CA HIS A 45 -9.38 -6.70 10.83
C HIS A 45 -10.79 -7.27 10.67
N LEU A 46 -11.54 -6.72 9.72
CA LEU A 46 -12.91 -7.16 9.42
C LEU A 46 -12.92 -8.55 8.75
N GLY A 47 -12.02 -8.79 7.79
CA GLY A 47 -12.13 -9.94 6.90
C GLY A 47 -13.27 -9.81 5.89
N THR A 48 -13.27 -10.64 4.85
CA THR A 48 -14.15 -10.48 3.68
C THR A 48 -15.64 -10.59 4.01
N GLU A 49 -16.04 -11.59 4.79
CA GLU A 49 -17.47 -11.85 5.07
C GLU A 49 -18.09 -10.75 5.94
N LEU A 50 -17.43 -10.40 7.05
CA LEU A 50 -17.91 -9.32 7.91
C LEU A 50 -17.91 -7.96 7.18
N SER A 51 -16.94 -7.72 6.29
CA SER A 51 -16.92 -6.49 5.48
C SER A 51 -18.16 -6.38 4.60
N LYS A 52 -18.61 -7.47 3.97
CA LYS A 52 -19.84 -7.48 3.16
C LYS A 52 -21.07 -7.14 4.00
N GLU A 53 -21.17 -7.72 5.20
CA GLU A 53 -22.27 -7.44 6.13
C GLU A 53 -22.30 -5.95 6.51
N VAL A 54 -21.16 -5.41 6.96
CA VAL A 54 -21.03 -4.00 7.36
C VAL A 54 -21.39 -3.06 6.21
N TYR A 55 -20.87 -3.28 5.01
CA TYR A 55 -21.17 -2.43 3.86
C TYR A 55 -22.61 -2.53 3.39
N ASN A 56 -23.24 -3.71 3.48
CA ASN A 56 -24.66 -3.85 3.20
C ASN A 56 -25.52 -3.06 4.20
N ASN A 57 -25.18 -3.10 5.49
CA ASN A 57 -25.89 -2.33 6.51
C ASN A 57 -25.76 -0.82 6.29
N ILE A 58 -24.55 -0.34 5.96
CA ILE A 58 -24.31 1.06 5.57
C ILE A 58 -25.14 1.43 4.33
N PHE A 59 -25.11 0.60 3.30
CA PHE A 59 -25.85 0.82 2.06
C PHE A 59 -27.36 0.88 2.31
N SER A 60 -27.93 -0.06 3.07
CA SER A 60 -29.37 -0.06 3.41
C SER A 60 -29.78 1.20 4.16
N HIS A 61 -28.93 1.68 5.08
CA HIS A 61 -29.19 2.93 5.80
C HIS A 61 -29.16 4.15 4.87
N LEU A 62 -28.12 4.26 4.04
CA LEU A 62 -27.93 5.41 3.14
C LEU A 62 -28.90 5.44 1.97
N SER A 63 -29.38 4.28 1.49
CA SER A 63 -30.31 4.18 0.35
C SER A 63 -31.65 4.88 0.60
N THR A 64 -31.98 5.16 1.87
CA THR A 64 -33.17 5.94 2.25
C THR A 64 -32.95 7.45 2.23
N LYS A 65 -31.71 7.90 2.06
CA LYS A 65 -31.27 9.30 2.22
C LYS A 65 -30.58 9.87 0.97
N ILE A 66 -29.94 9.01 0.19
CA ILE A 66 -29.20 9.39 -1.02
C ILE A 66 -29.54 8.42 -2.17
N GLU A 67 -29.43 8.92 -3.39
CA GLU A 67 -29.65 8.13 -4.59
C GLU A 67 -28.35 7.40 -4.99
N PHE A 68 -28.47 6.08 -5.22
CA PHE A 68 -27.38 5.25 -5.73
C PHE A 68 -27.68 4.80 -7.16
N LEU A 69 -26.77 5.09 -8.09
CA LEU A 69 -26.85 4.64 -9.48
C LEU A 69 -25.70 3.67 -9.77
N PHE A 70 -26.01 2.37 -9.75
CA PHE A 70 -25.06 1.30 -10.08
C PHE A 70 -24.99 1.06 -11.58
N ASN A 71 -23.91 0.41 -12.03
CA ASN A 71 -23.64 0.11 -13.45
C ASN A 71 -23.66 1.36 -14.35
N ASN A 72 -23.35 2.53 -13.78
CA ASN A 72 -23.49 3.81 -14.46
C ASN A 72 -22.16 4.58 -14.39
N ALA A 73 -21.22 4.22 -15.25
CA ALA A 73 -19.88 4.79 -15.23
C ALA A 73 -19.92 6.24 -15.73
N VAL A 74 -19.22 7.16 -15.05
CA VAL A 74 -19.02 8.52 -15.56
C VAL A 74 -18.09 8.47 -16.78
N THR A 75 -18.52 9.05 -17.88
CA THR A 75 -17.80 9.04 -19.17
C THR A 75 -17.27 10.42 -19.55
N ASN A 76 -17.92 11.50 -19.10
CA ASN A 76 -17.45 12.86 -19.37
C ASN A 76 -17.80 13.79 -18.21
N MET A 77 -16.91 14.74 -17.95
CA MET A 77 -17.12 15.81 -16.97
C MET A 77 -16.60 17.13 -17.53
N GLU A 78 -17.47 18.13 -17.55
CA GLU A 78 -17.17 19.47 -18.07
C GLU A 78 -17.56 20.50 -17.03
N LYS A 79 -16.80 21.58 -16.89
CA LYS A 79 -17.17 22.73 -16.08
C LYS A 79 -17.77 23.82 -16.99
N THR A 80 -19.01 24.19 -16.72
CA THR A 80 -19.76 25.24 -17.40
C THR A 80 -20.18 26.29 -16.38
N ASP A 81 -19.55 27.46 -16.43
CA ASP A 81 -19.71 28.54 -15.45
C ASP A 81 -19.46 28.03 -14.01
N ASP A 82 -20.48 28.12 -13.14
CA ASP A 82 -20.44 27.71 -11.74
C ASP A 82 -21.01 26.29 -11.51
N THR A 83 -21.13 25.49 -12.58
CA THR A 83 -21.68 24.14 -12.51
C THR A 83 -20.85 23.14 -13.30
N PHE A 84 -20.86 21.88 -12.85
CA PHE A 84 -20.33 20.74 -13.57
C PHE A 84 -21.45 20.02 -14.29
N ARG A 85 -21.21 19.70 -15.56
CA ARG A 85 -22.03 18.80 -16.36
C ARG A 85 -21.36 17.44 -16.40
N VAL A 86 -22.01 16.44 -15.80
CA VAL A 86 -21.51 15.07 -15.69
C VAL A 86 -22.35 14.16 -16.58
N THR A 87 -21.70 13.46 -17.52
CA THR A 87 -22.34 12.49 -18.43
C THR A 87 -21.94 11.09 -18.05
N THR A 88 -22.88 10.14 -18.13
CA THR A 88 -22.65 8.75 -17.76
C THR A 88 -22.81 7.78 -18.94
N SER A 89 -22.46 6.50 -18.73
CA SER A 89 -22.57 5.44 -19.74
C SER A 89 -24.02 5.15 -20.15
N GLU A 90 -24.97 5.39 -19.25
CA GLU A 90 -26.41 5.27 -19.52
C GLU A 90 -27.01 6.55 -20.15
N ASN A 91 -26.18 7.48 -20.61
CA ASN A 91 -26.58 8.77 -21.19
C ASN A 91 -27.34 9.71 -20.24
N HIS A 92 -27.26 9.50 -18.93
CA HIS A 92 -27.74 10.49 -17.97
C HIS A 92 -26.84 11.73 -17.99
N ILE A 93 -27.45 12.90 -17.79
CA ILE A 93 -26.76 14.19 -17.65
C ILE A 93 -27.15 14.80 -16.32
N PHE A 94 -26.16 14.96 -15.45
CA PHE A 94 -26.32 15.60 -14.15
C PHE A 94 -25.66 16.98 -14.16
N HIS A 95 -26.30 17.93 -13.49
CA HIS A 95 -25.74 19.25 -13.23
C HIS A 95 -25.52 19.43 -11.74
N ALA A 96 -24.28 19.71 -11.34
CA ALA A 96 -23.91 19.82 -9.93
C ALA A 96 -23.03 21.05 -9.69
N LYS A 97 -23.26 21.77 -8.59
CA LYS A 97 -22.37 22.87 -8.18
C LYS A 97 -21.05 22.36 -7.59
N LYS A 98 -21.12 21.26 -6.85
CA LYS A 98 -19.98 20.59 -6.22
C LYS A 98 -19.90 19.15 -6.72
N VAL A 99 -18.69 18.70 -7.03
CA VAL A 99 -18.42 17.33 -7.47
C VAL A 99 -17.32 16.74 -6.60
N ILE A 100 -17.56 15.54 -6.08
CA ILE A 100 -16.60 14.79 -5.28
C ILE A 100 -16.21 13.56 -6.08
N VAL A 101 -14.92 13.41 -6.37
CA VAL A 101 -14.34 12.26 -7.05
C VAL A 101 -13.72 11.34 -6.00
N ALA A 102 -14.27 10.12 -5.89
CA ALA A 102 -13.83 9.08 -4.97
C ALA A 102 -13.67 7.72 -5.69
N THR A 103 -13.07 7.72 -6.88
CA THR A 103 -13.06 6.57 -7.81
C THR A 103 -12.02 5.49 -7.47
N GLY A 104 -11.26 5.68 -6.40
CA GLY A 104 -10.17 4.78 -6.00
C GLY A 104 -8.97 4.82 -6.95
N SER A 105 -8.03 3.90 -6.80
CA SER A 105 -6.77 3.88 -7.56
C SER A 105 -6.89 3.40 -9.01
N LYS A 106 -7.99 2.71 -9.36
CA LYS A 106 -8.21 2.21 -10.73
C LYS A 106 -8.58 3.36 -11.68
N LYS A 107 -7.90 3.40 -12.82
CA LYS A 107 -8.07 4.46 -13.82
C LYS A 107 -9.36 4.26 -14.62
N ASN A 108 -10.07 5.36 -14.86
CA ASN A 108 -11.11 5.47 -15.86
C ASN A 108 -10.57 6.34 -17.02
N PRO A 109 -10.17 5.75 -18.17
CA PRO A 109 -9.57 6.49 -19.27
C PRO A 109 -10.45 7.64 -19.79
N LEU A 110 -11.77 7.47 -19.79
CA LEU A 110 -12.71 8.49 -20.25
C LEU A 110 -12.74 9.68 -19.31
N LEU A 111 -12.74 9.41 -18.00
CA LEU A 111 -12.69 10.44 -16.98
C LEU A 111 -11.32 11.15 -16.94
N ASN A 112 -10.22 10.43 -17.19
CA ASN A 112 -8.89 11.04 -17.29
C ASN A 112 -8.79 12.06 -18.42
N ASN A 113 -9.45 11.81 -19.57
CA ASN A 113 -9.53 12.80 -20.65
C ASN A 113 -10.29 14.06 -20.22
N SER A 114 -11.33 13.89 -19.39
CA SER A 114 -12.08 15.02 -18.83
C SER A 114 -11.20 15.84 -17.88
N PHE A 115 -10.47 15.16 -17.00
CA PHE A 115 -9.53 15.78 -16.07
C PHE A 115 -8.40 16.55 -16.75
N ALA A 116 -7.85 15.99 -17.84
CA ALA A 116 -6.85 16.68 -18.64
C ALA A 116 -7.41 17.96 -19.29
N LYS A 117 -8.65 17.91 -19.82
CA LYS A 117 -9.33 19.09 -20.40
C LYS A 117 -9.65 20.17 -19.37
N LEU A 118 -9.95 19.77 -18.13
CA LEU A 118 -10.17 20.69 -17.02
C LEU A 118 -8.89 21.39 -16.56
N GLY A 119 -7.71 20.91 -16.98
CA GLY A 119 -6.43 21.53 -16.63
C GLY A 119 -5.99 21.22 -15.20
N LEU A 120 -6.33 20.04 -14.67
CA LEU A 120 -5.90 19.62 -13.34
C LEU A 120 -4.38 19.49 -13.27
N THR A 121 -3.79 20.01 -12.19
CA THR A 121 -2.38 19.80 -11.87
C THR A 121 -2.20 18.42 -11.26
N TYR A 122 -1.25 17.66 -11.77
CA TYR A 122 -0.88 16.35 -11.23
C TYR A 122 0.38 16.46 -10.38
N GLN A 123 0.45 15.70 -9.29
CA GLN A 123 1.69 15.55 -8.53
C GLN A 123 2.62 14.53 -9.21
N LYS A 124 3.87 14.46 -8.74
CA LYS A 124 4.83 13.45 -9.18
C LYS A 124 4.26 12.06 -8.98
N LYS A 125 4.53 11.15 -9.90
CA LYS A 125 4.13 9.75 -9.76
C LYS A 125 5.03 9.07 -8.75
N ARG A 126 4.42 8.28 -7.87
CA ARG A 126 5.11 7.48 -6.87
C ARG A 126 4.91 6.00 -7.17
N VAL A 127 5.98 5.23 -7.05
CA VAL A 127 5.95 3.77 -6.89
C VAL A 127 6.91 3.42 -5.78
N ASP A 128 6.48 2.54 -4.87
CA ASP A 128 7.36 2.05 -3.82
C ASP A 128 7.93 0.70 -4.26
N ILE A 129 9.26 0.57 -4.21
CA ILE A 129 9.99 -0.62 -4.66
C ILE A 129 10.82 -1.12 -3.49
N GLY A 130 10.79 -2.43 -3.26
CA GLY A 130 11.37 -3.01 -2.05
C GLY A 130 11.80 -4.45 -2.22
N PHE A 131 12.80 -4.85 -1.43
CA PHE A 131 13.11 -6.27 -1.28
C PHE A 131 12.02 -6.94 -0.45
N ARG A 132 11.48 -8.06 -0.95
CA ARG A 132 10.73 -8.99 -0.09
C ARG A 132 11.76 -9.80 0.68
N ILE A 133 11.75 -9.66 1.99
CA ILE A 133 12.71 -10.29 2.89
C ILE A 133 12.06 -11.52 3.49
N GLU A 134 12.79 -12.63 3.53
CA GLU A 134 12.39 -13.87 4.20
C GLU A 134 13.50 -14.38 5.11
N MET A 135 13.14 -14.69 6.36
CA MET A 135 14.07 -15.18 7.39
C MET A 135 13.34 -16.11 8.36
N LEU A 136 14.04 -16.73 9.30
CA LEU A 136 13.40 -17.50 10.36
C LEU A 136 12.53 -16.60 11.25
N SER A 137 11.35 -17.08 11.64
CA SER A 137 10.42 -16.30 12.44
C SER A 137 10.97 -15.92 13.82
N GLU A 138 11.82 -16.78 14.39
CA GLU A 138 12.42 -16.58 15.71
C GLU A 138 13.33 -15.34 15.78
N THR A 139 13.87 -14.89 14.65
CA THR A 139 14.69 -13.67 14.57
C THR A 139 13.92 -12.45 15.08
N PHE A 140 12.59 -12.44 14.90
CA PHE A 140 11.72 -11.33 15.29
C PHE A 140 10.98 -11.55 16.62
N ASP A 141 11.23 -12.64 17.35
CA ASP A 141 10.44 -12.95 18.55
C ASP A 141 10.52 -11.87 19.64
N ALA A 142 11.68 -11.21 19.77
CA ALA A 142 11.87 -10.10 20.71
C ALA A 142 10.98 -8.88 20.40
N ILE A 143 10.76 -8.59 19.11
CA ILE A 143 9.92 -7.45 18.68
C ILE A 143 8.45 -7.83 18.62
N LEU A 144 8.15 -8.96 18.00
CA LEU A 144 6.77 -9.36 17.77
C LEU A 144 6.09 -9.75 19.06
N GLN A 145 6.77 -10.46 19.96
CA GLN A 145 6.14 -11.04 21.15
C GLN A 145 4.84 -11.78 20.73
N ASN A 146 3.67 -11.27 21.15
CA ASN A 146 2.34 -11.80 20.81
C ASN A 146 1.66 -11.08 19.63
N ASN A 147 2.30 -10.06 19.05
CA ASN A 147 1.77 -9.30 17.93
C ASN A 147 1.87 -10.10 16.62
N LEU A 148 0.86 -9.92 15.77
CA LEU A 148 0.81 -10.52 14.44
C LEU A 148 1.81 -9.87 13.48
N GLU A 149 2.05 -8.58 13.65
CA GLU A 149 3.00 -7.78 12.89
C GLU A 149 3.55 -6.62 13.72
N VAL A 150 4.64 -6.04 13.25
CA VAL A 150 5.12 -4.72 13.66
C VAL A 150 5.39 -3.85 12.44
N LYS A 151 5.04 -2.57 12.55
CA LYS A 151 5.30 -1.58 11.52
C LYS A 151 6.57 -0.83 11.88
N MET A 152 7.55 -0.85 10.98
CA MET A 152 8.88 -0.31 11.20
C MET A 152 9.18 0.74 10.15
N ARG A 153 9.87 1.81 10.53
CA ARG A 153 10.34 2.85 9.62
C ARG A 153 11.77 3.27 9.98
N SER A 154 12.62 3.45 8.97
CA SER A 154 13.94 4.09 9.13
C SER A 154 14.22 4.97 7.92
N GLY A 155 14.29 6.29 8.12
CA GLY A 155 14.40 7.25 7.03
C GLY A 155 13.26 7.12 6.02
N ASN A 156 13.60 6.71 4.79
CA ASN A 156 12.67 6.48 3.68
C ASN A 156 12.17 5.03 3.60
N LEU A 157 12.78 4.10 4.33
CA LEU A 157 12.35 2.71 4.36
C LEU A 157 11.21 2.50 5.33
N TYR A 158 10.24 1.68 4.94
CA TYR A 158 9.18 1.22 5.83
C TYR A 158 8.80 -0.25 5.56
N SER A 159 8.41 -0.97 6.62
CA SER A 159 7.96 -2.36 6.52
C SER A 159 6.53 -2.45 6.00
N TYR A 160 6.26 -3.47 5.19
CA TYR A 160 4.95 -3.71 4.62
C TYR A 160 4.60 -5.19 4.56
N CYS A 161 3.33 -5.48 4.87
CA CYS A 161 2.72 -6.80 4.78
C CYS A 161 3.60 -7.86 5.46
N MET A 162 3.82 -7.72 6.77
CA MET A 162 4.60 -8.68 7.54
C MET A 162 3.75 -9.92 7.83
N ASN A 163 4.31 -11.10 7.55
CA ASN A 163 3.63 -12.37 7.74
C ASN A 163 4.52 -13.31 8.56
N LYS A 164 4.31 -13.36 9.89
CA LYS A 164 4.91 -14.38 10.76
C LYS A 164 4.34 -15.76 10.38
N PHE A 165 5.22 -16.76 10.21
CA PHE A 165 4.89 -18.11 9.74
C PHE A 165 4.24 -18.17 8.34
N GLY A 166 4.25 -17.06 7.61
CA GLY A 166 3.71 -16.98 6.25
C GLY A 166 4.71 -17.50 5.24
N ARG A 167 4.46 -17.22 3.96
CA ARG A 167 5.38 -17.58 2.87
C ARG A 167 5.45 -16.49 1.83
N VAL A 168 6.50 -16.50 1.03
CA VAL A 168 6.61 -15.73 -0.19
C VAL A 168 5.98 -16.55 -1.32
N ILE A 169 5.23 -15.88 -2.18
CA ILE A 169 4.61 -16.47 -3.38
C ILE A 169 4.91 -15.58 -4.59
N LYS A 170 4.67 -16.09 -5.79
CA LYS A 170 4.68 -15.30 -7.02
C LYS A 170 3.35 -14.61 -7.22
N ARG A 171 3.38 -13.34 -7.58
CA ARG A 171 2.22 -12.59 -8.06
C ARG A 171 2.51 -12.03 -9.46
N ASN A 172 1.54 -12.12 -10.36
CA ASN A 172 1.57 -11.35 -11.60
C ASN A 172 0.87 -10.00 -11.39
N LEU A 173 1.65 -8.91 -11.40
CA LEU A 173 1.17 -7.54 -11.31
C LEU A 173 1.48 -6.81 -12.62
N HIS A 174 0.44 -6.45 -13.37
CA HIS A 174 0.60 -5.72 -14.65
C HIS A 174 1.56 -6.39 -15.65
N GLY A 175 1.57 -7.73 -15.71
CA GLY A 175 2.46 -8.49 -16.58
C GLY A 175 3.86 -8.74 -15.99
N ARG A 176 4.15 -8.21 -14.80
CA ARG A 176 5.42 -8.38 -14.09
C ARG A 176 5.26 -9.44 -13.01
N VAL A 177 6.22 -10.35 -12.90
CA VAL A 177 6.22 -11.37 -11.85
C VAL A 177 7.01 -10.83 -10.65
N THR A 178 6.33 -10.66 -9.53
CA THR A 178 6.86 -10.08 -8.28
C THR A 178 6.74 -11.08 -7.13
N PRO A 179 7.65 -11.06 -6.14
CA PRO A 179 7.39 -11.70 -4.85
C PRO A 179 6.24 -10.99 -4.12
N GLU A 180 5.37 -11.76 -3.47
CA GLU A 180 4.31 -11.27 -2.59
C GLU A 180 4.25 -12.10 -1.30
N GLY A 181 3.73 -11.51 -0.23
CA GLY A 181 3.50 -12.21 1.03
C GLY A 181 2.15 -12.90 1.09
N GLN A 182 2.15 -14.16 1.51
CA GLN A 182 0.94 -14.89 1.86
C GLN A 182 0.88 -15.16 3.37
N ASN A 183 -0.30 -14.98 3.97
CA ASN A 183 -0.47 -15.18 5.40
C ASN A 183 -0.48 -16.68 5.79
N ALA A 184 -0.04 -16.97 7.02
CA ALA A 184 -0.02 -18.32 7.57
C ALA A 184 -1.42 -18.95 7.75
N ARG A 185 -2.49 -18.14 7.72
CA ARG A 185 -3.87 -18.64 7.82
C ARG A 185 -4.43 -19.16 6.50
N GLU A 186 -3.80 -18.80 5.39
CA GLU A 186 -4.25 -19.19 4.05
C GLU A 186 -3.78 -20.58 3.64
N ASP A 187 -2.70 -21.09 4.25
CA ASP A 187 -2.14 -22.44 4.03
C ASP A 187 -1.16 -22.81 5.16
N LYS A 188 -0.65 -24.04 5.20
CA LYS A 188 0.20 -24.63 6.27
C LYS A 188 1.34 -23.71 6.73
N PRO A 189 1.37 -23.28 8.00
CA PRO A 189 2.40 -22.39 8.53
C PRO A 189 3.82 -22.85 8.19
N SER A 190 4.65 -21.90 7.75
CA SER A 190 6.09 -22.12 7.55
C SER A 190 6.86 -21.85 8.85
N LYS A 191 8.19 -22.04 8.83
CA LYS A 191 9.10 -21.62 9.91
C LYS A 191 9.59 -20.17 9.75
N ASN A 192 9.20 -19.51 8.66
CA ASN A 192 9.75 -18.25 8.23
C ASN A 192 8.81 -17.08 8.57
N LEU A 193 9.41 -15.91 8.71
CA LEU A 193 8.74 -14.63 8.66
C LEU A 193 9.17 -13.91 7.39
N ASN A 194 8.22 -13.24 6.73
CA ASN A 194 8.55 -12.42 5.57
C ASN A 194 7.78 -11.10 5.54
N PHE A 195 8.42 -10.06 5.01
CA PHE A 195 7.88 -8.71 4.87
C PHE A 195 8.62 -7.98 3.75
N THR A 196 8.07 -6.87 3.26
CA THR A 196 8.76 -6.01 2.28
C THR A 196 9.34 -4.80 3.00
N LEU A 197 10.59 -4.41 2.69
CA LEU A 197 11.11 -3.08 3.01
C LEU A 197 11.02 -2.20 1.77
N PHE A 198 10.04 -1.29 1.77
CA PHE A 198 9.79 -0.40 0.65
C PHE A 198 10.55 0.90 0.78
N ARG A 199 11.08 1.37 -0.36
CA ARG A 199 11.56 2.74 -0.57
C ARG A 199 10.67 3.44 -1.61
N PRO A 200 10.24 4.69 -1.38
CA PRO A 200 9.55 5.49 -2.38
C PRO A 200 10.46 5.96 -3.51
N TYR A 201 9.98 5.79 -4.75
CA TYR A 201 10.56 6.37 -5.96
C TYR A 201 9.57 7.30 -6.62
N TYR A 202 10.05 8.47 -7.04
CA TYR A 202 9.24 9.52 -7.63
C TYR A 202 9.67 9.79 -9.06
N PHE A 203 8.69 9.94 -9.95
CA PHE A 203 8.85 10.18 -11.38
C PHE A 203 8.02 11.39 -11.79
N ASP A 204 8.46 12.14 -12.80
CA ASP A 204 7.72 13.33 -13.22
C ASP A 204 6.41 12.97 -13.93
N ASN A 205 6.37 11.79 -14.57
CA ASN A 205 5.17 11.28 -15.22
C ASN A 205 5.13 9.76 -15.23
N GLU A 206 3.97 9.23 -15.64
CA GLU A 206 3.73 7.78 -15.70
C GLU A 206 4.54 7.07 -16.78
N ILE A 207 4.87 7.75 -17.88
CA ILE A 207 5.65 7.16 -18.97
C ILE A 207 7.06 6.83 -18.47
N GLU A 208 7.68 7.76 -17.75
CA GLU A 208 9.00 7.55 -17.13
C GLU A 208 8.97 6.45 -16.06
N MET A 209 7.95 6.45 -15.20
CA MET A 209 7.77 5.41 -14.17
C MET A 209 7.64 4.03 -14.81
N ASN A 210 6.78 3.87 -15.80
CA ASN A 210 6.57 2.59 -16.48
C ASN A 210 7.82 2.16 -17.26
N ALA A 211 8.50 3.08 -17.96
CA ALA A 211 9.75 2.78 -18.65
C ALA A 211 10.83 2.27 -17.68
N PHE A 212 10.93 2.85 -16.49
CA PHE A 212 11.83 2.39 -15.44
C PHE A 212 11.46 0.98 -14.95
N LEU A 213 10.19 0.76 -14.60
CA LEU A 213 9.69 -0.53 -14.11
C LEU A 213 9.82 -1.64 -15.17
N ASP A 214 9.47 -1.36 -16.42
CA ASP A 214 9.56 -2.34 -17.51
C ASP A 214 11.02 -2.70 -17.81
N SER A 215 11.92 -1.70 -17.78
CA SER A 215 13.36 -1.96 -17.87
C SER A 215 13.88 -2.82 -16.72
N LEU A 216 13.44 -2.56 -15.49
CA LEU A 216 13.84 -3.35 -14.32
C LEU A 216 13.30 -4.78 -14.38
N PHE A 217 12.00 -4.95 -14.64
CA PHE A 217 11.35 -6.26 -14.65
C PHE A 217 11.65 -7.08 -15.89
N SER A 218 12.02 -6.48 -17.01
CA SER A 218 12.54 -7.23 -18.17
C SER A 218 13.84 -7.96 -17.83
N LYS A 219 14.73 -7.33 -17.04
CA LYS A 219 15.96 -7.96 -16.54
C LYS A 219 15.67 -9.06 -15.52
N ILE A 220 14.72 -8.82 -14.62
CA ILE A 220 14.33 -9.79 -13.56
C ILE A 220 13.61 -10.99 -14.15
N ASN A 221 12.50 -10.78 -14.86
CA ASN A 221 11.63 -11.86 -15.31
C ASN A 221 12.12 -12.52 -16.61
N GLN A 222 12.79 -11.80 -17.52
CA GLN A 222 13.26 -12.32 -18.82
C GLN A 222 12.18 -13.09 -19.60
N ASN A 223 10.92 -12.61 -19.56
CA ASN A 223 9.74 -13.27 -20.13
C ASN A 223 9.43 -14.67 -19.54
N GLN A 224 9.92 -14.96 -18.34
CA GLN A 224 9.66 -16.18 -17.59
C GLN A 224 8.93 -15.85 -16.29
N ASP A 225 8.25 -16.84 -15.73
CA ASP A 225 7.64 -16.74 -14.40
C ASP A 225 8.70 -16.95 -13.30
N ARG A 226 9.70 -16.08 -13.22
CA ARG A 226 10.82 -16.20 -12.29
C ARG A 226 10.95 -14.99 -11.36
N ILE A 227 11.43 -15.27 -10.15
CA ILE A 227 11.84 -14.29 -9.14
C ILE A 227 13.35 -14.38 -9.00
N ILE A 228 14.00 -13.23 -8.87
CA ILE A 228 15.42 -13.16 -8.51
C ILE A 228 15.56 -12.94 -7.01
N GLY A 229 16.43 -13.69 -6.35
CA GLY A 229 16.68 -13.56 -4.92
C GLY A 229 18.11 -13.93 -4.55
N TYR A 230 18.54 -13.43 -3.39
CA TYR A 230 19.91 -13.60 -2.91
C TYR A 230 19.93 -13.81 -1.39
N PRO A 231 20.78 -14.69 -0.86
CA PRO A 231 21.19 -14.65 0.53
C PRO A 231 21.88 -13.31 0.85
N LEU A 232 21.58 -12.71 1.99
CA LEU A 232 22.11 -11.42 2.44
C LEU A 232 23.65 -11.40 2.44
N SER A 233 24.28 -12.50 2.86
CA SER A 233 25.74 -12.69 2.88
C SER A 233 26.40 -12.57 1.49
N SER A 234 25.64 -12.83 0.42
CA SER A 234 26.12 -12.65 -0.96
C SER A 234 26.05 -11.20 -1.44
N LEU A 235 25.23 -10.37 -0.80
CA LEU A 235 25.06 -8.94 -1.09
C LEU A 235 25.89 -8.05 -0.16
N SER A 236 26.14 -8.49 1.08
CA SER A 236 27.03 -7.82 2.03
C SER A 236 27.79 -8.85 2.89
N ARG A 237 29.11 -8.69 2.93
CA ARG A 237 30.01 -9.53 3.76
C ARG A 237 29.90 -9.26 5.26
N GLU A 238 29.11 -8.27 5.65
CA GLU A 238 28.89 -7.89 7.05
C GLU A 238 27.98 -8.87 7.80
N PHE A 239 27.21 -9.69 7.06
CA PHE A 239 26.28 -10.67 7.63
C PHE A 239 26.78 -12.09 7.43
N GLU A 240 27.15 -12.75 8.52
CA GLU A 240 27.67 -14.12 8.51
C GLU A 240 26.52 -15.13 8.41
N PRO A 241 26.59 -16.10 7.47
CA PRO A 241 25.60 -17.17 7.39
C PRO A 241 25.87 -18.24 8.45
N ASP A 242 24.86 -18.60 9.25
CA ASP A 242 24.98 -19.62 10.30
C ASP A 242 23.81 -20.62 10.26
N LYS A 243 22.57 -20.11 10.14
CA LYS A 243 21.34 -20.91 10.16
C LYS A 243 20.89 -21.32 8.76
N GLU A 244 20.27 -22.48 8.65
CA GLU A 244 19.62 -22.89 7.41
C GLU A 244 18.28 -22.16 7.23
N ILE A 245 18.16 -21.37 6.16
CA ILE A 245 16.95 -20.65 5.79
C ILE A 245 16.51 -21.10 4.41
N GLN A 246 15.47 -21.94 4.35
CA GLN A 246 14.89 -22.39 3.10
C GLN A 246 13.81 -21.40 2.65
N GLY A 247 14.00 -20.81 1.47
CA GLY A 247 13.00 -19.94 0.85
C GLY A 247 11.71 -20.69 0.56
N THR A 248 10.57 -20.03 0.75
CA THR A 248 9.25 -20.64 0.51
C THR A 248 8.75 -20.48 -0.92
N VAL A 249 9.45 -19.68 -1.72
CA VAL A 249 9.24 -19.54 -3.17
C VAL A 249 10.48 -20.00 -3.93
N THR A 250 10.28 -20.58 -5.12
CA THR A 250 11.39 -20.82 -6.05
C THR A 250 11.94 -19.50 -6.58
N TYR A 251 13.25 -19.32 -6.48
CA TYR A 251 13.97 -18.15 -6.98
C TYR A 251 15.26 -18.56 -7.69
N GLU A 252 15.77 -17.66 -8.52
CA GLU A 252 17.08 -17.75 -9.16
C GLU A 252 17.99 -16.62 -8.63
N SER A 253 19.30 -16.74 -8.81
CA SER A 253 20.24 -15.66 -8.49
C SER A 253 20.97 -15.22 -9.75
N ASP A 254 21.02 -13.91 -10.00
CA ASP A 254 21.70 -13.31 -11.15
C ASP A 254 22.50 -12.10 -10.67
N PHE A 255 23.83 -12.22 -10.52
CA PHE A 255 24.67 -11.15 -9.99
C PHE A 255 25.05 -10.08 -11.04
N SER A 256 24.28 -9.95 -12.13
CA SER A 256 24.43 -8.80 -13.01
C SER A 256 24.19 -7.49 -12.23
N ALA A 257 25.13 -6.55 -12.34
CA ALA A 257 25.12 -5.28 -11.62
C ALA A 257 23.87 -4.41 -11.91
N ASP A 258 23.09 -4.77 -12.92
CA ASP A 258 21.99 -3.98 -13.47
C ASP A 258 20.60 -4.35 -12.90
N ILE A 259 20.49 -5.37 -12.04
CA ILE A 259 19.25 -5.75 -11.34
C ILE A 259 19.19 -5.08 -9.96
N ILE A 260 20.30 -5.02 -9.24
CA ILE A 260 20.34 -4.51 -7.87
C ILE A 260 20.26 -2.99 -7.87
N LEU A 261 19.22 -2.44 -7.24
CA LEU A 261 19.11 -1.03 -6.92
C LEU A 261 20.06 -0.69 -5.75
N GLU A 262 21.21 -0.09 -6.04
CA GLU A 262 22.29 0.16 -5.07
C GLU A 262 21.85 1.01 -3.87
N ASP A 263 21.00 2.01 -4.12
CA ASP A 263 20.48 2.92 -3.12
C ASP A 263 19.53 2.21 -2.15
N LEU A 264 18.63 1.36 -2.66
CA LEU A 264 17.77 0.49 -1.87
C LEU A 264 18.57 -0.56 -1.09
N LEU A 265 19.58 -1.19 -1.70
CA LEU A 265 20.42 -2.19 -1.02
C LEU A 265 21.18 -1.56 0.15
N LYS A 266 21.82 -0.41 -0.08
CA LYS A 266 22.57 0.32 0.95
C LYS A 266 21.68 0.70 2.13
N GLU A 267 20.48 1.22 1.87
CA GLU A 267 19.54 1.57 2.94
C GLU A 267 18.99 0.32 3.65
N THR A 268 18.77 -0.78 2.94
CA THR A 268 18.33 -2.06 3.52
C THR A 268 19.38 -2.64 4.47
N ILE A 269 20.66 -2.61 4.09
CA ILE A 269 21.78 -3.02 4.95
C ILE A 269 21.84 -2.14 6.21
N ALA A 270 21.74 -0.82 6.06
CA ALA A 270 21.71 0.09 7.21
C ALA A 270 20.50 -0.17 8.12
N PHE A 271 19.32 -0.45 7.55
CA PHE A 271 18.13 -0.83 8.28
C PHE A 271 18.36 -2.10 9.11
N PHE A 272 18.99 -3.13 8.54
CA PHE A 272 19.31 -4.36 9.26
C PHE A 272 20.26 -4.12 10.44
N HIS A 273 21.30 -3.31 10.28
CA HIS A 273 22.18 -2.92 11.40
C HIS A 273 21.45 -2.15 12.51
N HIS A 274 20.46 -1.33 12.14
CA HIS A 274 19.61 -0.66 13.13
C HIS A 274 18.70 -1.67 13.83
N LEU A 275 18.17 -2.64 13.08
CA LEU A 275 17.26 -3.64 13.60
C LEU A 275 17.96 -4.61 14.55
N GLU A 276 19.17 -5.06 14.25
CA GLU A 276 19.97 -5.92 15.14
C GLU A 276 20.20 -5.25 16.51
N ARG A 277 20.48 -3.93 16.51
CA ARG A 277 20.63 -3.14 17.74
C ARG A 277 19.35 -3.10 18.56
N SER A 278 18.20 -2.91 17.90
CA SER A 278 16.90 -2.93 18.57
C SER A 278 16.55 -4.31 19.11
N MET A 279 16.77 -5.37 18.33
CA MET A 279 16.42 -6.75 18.71
C MET A 279 17.39 -7.38 19.72
N GLN A 280 18.60 -6.84 19.83
CA GLN A 280 19.73 -7.50 20.48
C GLN A 280 19.96 -8.92 19.93
N SER A 281 19.68 -9.12 18.64
CA SER A 281 19.78 -10.38 17.92
C SER A 281 20.35 -10.12 16.53
N LYS A 282 21.20 -11.02 16.05
CA LYS A 282 21.81 -10.91 14.72
C LYS A 282 20.85 -11.36 13.64
N ILE A 283 20.89 -10.68 12.51
CA ILE A 283 20.27 -11.10 11.27
C ILE A 283 21.22 -12.06 10.58
N ASP A 284 20.72 -13.25 10.29
CA ASP A 284 21.52 -14.30 9.66
C ASP A 284 21.86 -13.94 8.21
N GLY A 285 23.11 -14.21 7.79
CA GLY A 285 23.56 -14.02 6.41
C GLY A 285 22.82 -14.86 5.37
N ASN A 286 22.07 -15.90 5.77
CA ASN A 286 21.18 -16.67 4.90
C ASN A 286 19.77 -16.07 4.79
N THR A 287 19.50 -14.90 5.39
CA THR A 287 18.28 -14.13 5.15
C THR A 287 18.14 -13.85 3.66
N LEU A 288 16.97 -14.13 3.08
CA LEU A 288 16.73 -14.04 1.65
C LEU A 288 16.13 -12.68 1.28
N LEU A 289 16.70 -12.02 0.27
CA LEU A 289 16.22 -10.78 -0.30
C LEU A 289 15.76 -11.03 -1.75
N TYR A 290 14.44 -10.98 -1.98
CA TYR A 290 13.84 -11.16 -3.30
C TYR A 290 13.58 -9.81 -4.00
N CYS A 291 13.98 -9.74 -5.27
CA CYS A 291 13.77 -8.61 -6.18
C CYS A 291 12.50 -8.81 -7.02
N TYR A 292 11.63 -7.82 -7.18
CA TYR A 292 11.30 -6.78 -6.21
C TYR A 292 9.78 -6.83 -6.01
N ASP A 293 9.33 -6.60 -4.78
CA ASP A 293 7.94 -6.26 -4.56
C ASP A 293 7.73 -4.79 -4.97
N THR A 294 6.54 -4.48 -5.46
CA THR A 294 6.15 -3.14 -5.91
C THR A 294 4.78 -2.77 -5.41
N LYS A 295 4.66 -1.52 -4.99
CA LYS A 295 3.39 -0.90 -4.65
C LYS A 295 3.17 0.33 -5.51
N ASP A 296 2.28 0.18 -6.49
CA ASP A 296 1.87 1.25 -7.39
C ASP A 296 0.83 2.13 -6.70
N PHE A 297 0.95 3.45 -6.89
CA PHE A 297 -0.02 4.41 -6.40
C PHE A 297 -0.85 4.98 -7.55
N GLY A 298 -2.10 5.33 -7.24
CA GLY A 298 -3.01 5.96 -8.18
C GLY A 298 -2.50 7.33 -8.65
N PRO A 299 -3.14 7.94 -9.66
CA PRO A 299 -2.79 9.30 -10.05
C PRO A 299 -3.03 10.27 -8.89
N GLU A 300 -1.97 10.95 -8.46
CA GLU A 300 -2.05 11.99 -7.44
C GLU A 300 -2.45 13.32 -8.11
N ILE A 301 -3.62 13.83 -7.74
CA ILE A 301 -4.12 15.14 -8.17
C ILE A 301 -3.70 16.15 -7.10
N HIS A 302 -3.28 17.35 -7.53
CA HIS A 302 -3.00 18.41 -6.58
C HIS A 302 -4.31 18.86 -5.92
N THR A 303 -4.33 18.84 -4.58
CA THR A 303 -5.45 19.35 -3.78
C THR A 303 -4.93 20.19 -2.63
N ASN A 304 -5.75 21.15 -2.17
CA ASN A 304 -5.51 21.85 -0.91
C ASN A 304 -5.83 20.96 0.30
N ILE A 305 -5.74 21.53 1.51
CA ILE A 305 -6.00 20.80 2.77
C ILE A 305 -7.44 20.28 2.88
N ASP A 306 -8.39 20.92 2.18
CA ASP A 306 -9.81 20.58 2.14
C ASP A 306 -10.14 19.61 0.99
N PHE A 307 -9.13 18.98 0.39
CA PHE A 307 -9.26 18.08 -0.76
C PHE A 307 -9.82 18.73 -2.04
N GLU A 308 -9.88 20.06 -2.10
CA GLU A 308 -10.30 20.79 -3.30
C GLU A 308 -9.14 20.88 -4.28
N SER A 309 -9.40 20.56 -5.54
CA SER A 309 -8.42 20.72 -6.61
C SER A 309 -8.22 22.19 -6.99
N ASP A 310 -7.31 22.46 -7.94
CA ASP A 310 -7.15 23.78 -8.53
C ASP A 310 -8.42 24.27 -9.29
N ILE A 311 -9.40 23.37 -9.49
CA ILE A 311 -10.70 23.69 -10.06
C ILE A 311 -11.71 23.88 -8.91
N PRO A 312 -12.24 25.10 -8.71
CA PRO A 312 -13.17 25.35 -7.61
C PRO A 312 -14.39 24.44 -7.63
N ASN A 313 -14.80 23.99 -6.45
CA ASN A 313 -15.89 23.04 -6.18
C ASN A 313 -15.69 21.62 -6.75
N LEU A 314 -14.48 21.26 -7.17
CA LEU A 314 -14.10 19.89 -7.56
C LEU A 314 -13.14 19.30 -6.53
N TYR A 315 -13.60 18.27 -5.83
CA TYR A 315 -12.88 17.64 -4.72
C TYR A 315 -12.44 16.22 -5.05
N PHE A 316 -11.31 15.78 -4.51
CA PHE A 316 -10.79 14.42 -4.67
C PHE A 316 -10.49 13.81 -3.30
N ILE A 317 -11.12 12.67 -2.97
CA ILE A 317 -10.92 11.95 -1.71
C ILE A 317 -10.62 10.48 -1.95
N GLY A 318 -10.14 9.77 -0.93
CA GLY A 318 -9.70 8.39 -1.06
C GLY A 318 -8.49 8.24 -1.98
N ASP A 319 -8.27 7.04 -2.51
CA ASP A 319 -7.02 6.73 -3.20
C ASP A 319 -6.78 7.51 -4.50
N CYS A 320 -7.82 8.05 -5.14
CA CYS A 320 -7.66 8.91 -6.33
C CYS A 320 -7.17 10.32 -6.02
N SER A 321 -7.19 10.74 -4.75
CA SER A 321 -6.59 12.01 -4.33
C SER A 321 -5.07 11.92 -4.26
N GLY A 322 -4.52 10.72 -4.09
CA GLY A 322 -3.10 10.53 -3.72
C GLY A 322 -2.81 10.69 -2.23
N ALA A 323 -3.72 11.25 -1.44
CA ALA A 323 -3.49 11.49 -0.02
C ALA A 323 -3.64 10.23 0.85
N THR A 324 -4.36 9.21 0.36
CA THR A 324 -4.65 7.98 1.11
C THR A 324 -4.30 6.75 0.29
N HIS A 325 -3.81 5.71 0.97
CA HIS A 325 -3.52 4.40 0.39
C HIS A 325 -3.94 3.27 1.33
N SER A 326 -5.00 3.52 2.11
CA SER A 326 -5.55 2.65 3.15
C SER A 326 -7.05 2.86 3.20
N LEU A 327 -7.82 1.78 3.40
CA LEU A 327 -9.27 1.83 3.54
C LEU A 327 -9.71 2.78 4.67
N SER A 328 -9.04 2.73 5.83
CA SER A 328 -9.39 3.57 6.97
C SER A 328 -9.09 5.05 6.71
N HIS A 329 -7.97 5.37 6.08
CA HIS A 329 -7.64 6.75 5.71
C HIS A 329 -8.56 7.27 4.60
N ALA A 330 -8.93 6.43 3.63
CA ALA A 330 -9.90 6.79 2.60
C ALA A 330 -11.27 7.14 3.24
N ALA A 331 -11.73 6.34 4.21
CA ALA A 331 -12.93 6.65 4.98
C ALA A 331 -12.79 7.97 5.79
N CYS A 332 -11.64 8.19 6.43
CA CYS A 332 -11.36 9.45 7.15
C CYS A 332 -11.44 10.67 6.22
N SER A 333 -10.92 10.57 4.99
CA SER A 333 -11.01 11.67 4.03
C SER A 333 -12.45 12.02 3.64
N GLY A 334 -13.34 11.02 3.59
CA GLY A 334 -14.77 11.23 3.36
C GLY A 334 -15.48 11.91 4.54
N LEU A 335 -15.16 11.51 5.77
CA LEU A 335 -15.71 12.17 6.98
C LEU A 335 -15.26 13.63 7.06
N TYR A 336 -13.95 13.86 6.92
CA TYR A 336 -13.36 15.19 6.98
C TYR A 336 -13.96 16.13 5.92
N LEU A 337 -14.02 15.72 4.66
CA LEU A 337 -14.65 16.53 3.60
C LEU A 337 -16.14 16.72 3.87
N GLY A 338 -16.84 15.71 4.38
CA GLY A 338 -18.24 15.80 4.75
C GLY A 338 -18.51 16.87 5.81
N GLU A 339 -17.61 17.08 6.77
CA GLU A 339 -17.71 18.16 7.76
C GLU A 339 -17.46 19.54 7.16
N ILE A 340 -16.51 19.67 6.24
CA ILE A 340 -16.20 20.94 5.58
C ILE A 340 -17.34 21.40 4.67
N LEU A 341 -18.00 20.46 4.00
CA LEU A 341 -19.05 20.78 3.02
C LEU A 341 -20.46 20.95 3.62
N ARG A 342 -20.61 20.77 4.94
CA ARG A 342 -21.89 20.87 5.66
C ARG A 342 -22.55 22.24 5.57
#